data_AF-A0A498JTH5-F1
#
_entry.id   AF-A0A498JTH5-F1
#
_cell.length_a   1.000
_cell.length_b   1.000
_cell.length_c   1.000
_cell.angle_alpha   90.00
_cell.angle_beta   90.00
_cell.angle_gamma   90.00
#
_symmetry.space_group_name_H-M   'P 1'
#
loop_
_entity.id
_entity.type
_entity.pdbx_description
1 polymer ?
#
loop_
_entity_poly.entity_id
_entity_poly.type
_entity_poly.pdbx_seq_one_letter_code
_entity_poly.pdbx_strand_id
1 'polypeptide(L)'
;MTLTLRSSTSFVNLKDQCYDKRHWGRSGPHDSGQYNQFPEDTGFFKRDGTWNTEYGQFFLEWYSGKLLRHGDRILSAAKGVFQGSGAKLSGKIAGIHWHYGSRSHAAELTAGY
;
A
#
# COMPACT_ATOMS: atom_id res chain seq x y z
N MET A 1 -23.80 -19.36 16.56
CA MET A 1 -23.88 -18.33 15.50
C MET A 1 -22.47 -18.13 14.96
N THR A 2 -22.14 -18.81 13.87
CA THR A 2 -20.77 -18.86 13.31
C THR A 2 -20.55 -17.63 12.45
N LEU A 3 -19.73 -16.69 12.92
CA LEU A 3 -19.30 -15.52 12.13
C LEU A 3 -18.29 -16.00 11.07
N THR A 4 -18.76 -16.21 9.85
CA THR A 4 -17.90 -16.36 8.68
C THR A 4 -17.26 -14.99 8.38
N LEU A 5 -15.95 -14.87 8.60
CA LEU A 5 -15.16 -13.69 8.25
C LEU A 5 -15.31 -13.39 6.74
N ARG A 6 -16.13 -12.39 6.41
CA ARG A 6 -16.15 -11.84 5.04
C ARG A 6 -14.78 -11.23 4.76
N SER A 7 -14.14 -11.71 3.70
CA SER A 7 -12.94 -11.14 3.06
C SER A 7 -12.94 -9.61 3.13
N SER A 8 -11.87 -9.00 3.63
CA SER A 8 -11.76 -7.54 3.73
C SER A 8 -11.96 -6.87 2.37
N THR A 9 -12.70 -5.76 2.32
CA THR A 9 -13.06 -5.03 1.09
C THR A 9 -11.84 -4.64 0.25
N SER A 10 -10.68 -4.43 0.89
CA SER A 10 -9.43 -4.13 0.20
C SER A 10 -8.94 -5.31 -0.64
N PHE A 11 -8.91 -6.53 -0.10
CA PHE A 11 -8.45 -7.71 -0.85
C PHE A 11 -9.41 -8.11 -1.97
N VAL A 12 -10.72 -7.84 -1.82
CA VAL A 12 -11.67 -8.04 -2.93
C VAL A 12 -11.25 -7.22 -4.15
N ASN A 13 -10.91 -5.94 -3.96
CA ASN A 13 -10.48 -5.07 -5.07
C ASN A 13 -9.07 -5.39 -5.63
N LEU A 14 -8.23 -6.11 -4.90
CA LEU A 14 -6.94 -6.60 -5.42
C LEU A 14 -7.17 -7.75 -6.41
N LYS A 15 -8.12 -8.64 -6.13
CA LYS A 15 -8.46 -9.79 -7.01
C LYS A 15 -8.90 -9.33 -8.40
N ASP A 16 -9.68 -8.25 -8.48
CA ASP A 16 -10.16 -7.72 -9.76
C ASP A 16 -9.04 -7.14 -10.64
N GLN A 17 -7.92 -6.75 -10.03
CA GLN A 17 -6.73 -6.28 -10.76
C GLN A 17 -5.78 -7.42 -11.16
N CYS A 18 -6.03 -8.66 -10.71
CA CYS A 18 -5.22 -9.85 -11.00
C CYS A 18 -5.83 -10.70 -12.14
N TYR A 19 -5.97 -10.15 -13.35
CA TYR A 19 -6.68 -10.83 -14.46
C TYR A 19 -6.12 -12.22 -14.82
N ASP A 20 -4.80 -12.39 -14.78
CA ASP A 20 -4.12 -13.66 -15.12
C ASP A 20 -3.57 -14.41 -13.88
N LYS A 21 -3.53 -13.76 -12.71
CA LYS A 21 -2.91 -14.30 -11.50
C LYS A 21 -3.85 -14.23 -10.29
N ARG A 22 -5.04 -14.81 -10.43
CA ARG A 22 -6.17 -14.78 -9.46
C ARG A 22 -5.81 -15.13 -8.00
N HIS A 23 -4.68 -15.80 -7.77
CA HIS A 23 -4.22 -16.14 -6.42
C HIS A 23 -3.53 -14.97 -5.70
N TRP A 24 -2.97 -13.99 -6.43
CA TRP A 24 -2.27 -12.84 -5.87
C TRP A 24 -3.19 -11.90 -5.08
N GLY A 25 -4.48 -11.88 -5.38
CA GLY A 25 -5.46 -11.05 -4.67
C GLY A 25 -6.01 -11.62 -3.36
N ARG A 26 -5.55 -12.79 -2.91
CA ARG A 26 -6.14 -13.47 -1.75
C ARG A 26 -5.70 -12.90 -0.41
N SER A 27 -4.46 -12.46 -0.31
CA SER A 27 -3.85 -11.89 0.89
C SER A 27 -2.67 -11.00 0.51
N GLY A 28 -2.18 -10.22 1.47
CA GLY A 28 -0.88 -9.57 1.33
C GLY A 28 0.28 -10.57 1.43
N PRO A 29 1.53 -10.09 1.33
CA PRO A 29 2.70 -10.92 1.52
C PRO A 29 2.72 -11.49 2.94
N HIS A 30 3.00 -12.79 3.05
CA HIS A 30 2.93 -13.53 4.32
C HIS A 30 4.25 -13.51 5.09
N ASP A 31 5.31 -13.00 4.46
CA ASP A 31 6.70 -12.97 4.93
C ASP A 31 7.18 -11.54 5.27
N SER A 32 6.25 -10.60 5.44
CA SER A 32 6.50 -9.19 5.75
C SER A 32 7.04 -8.91 7.17
N GLY A 33 7.06 -9.91 8.04
CA GLY A 33 7.47 -9.74 9.44
C GLY A 33 6.45 -8.99 10.29
N GLN A 34 6.94 -8.31 11.32
CA GLN A 34 6.20 -7.58 12.36
C GLN A 34 6.71 -6.14 12.48
N TYR A 35 5.93 -5.27 13.12
CA TYR A 35 6.18 -3.82 13.20
C TYR A 35 7.61 -3.39 13.63
N ASN A 36 8.24 -4.13 14.55
CA ASN A 36 9.50 -3.74 15.17
C ASN A 36 10.70 -4.58 14.69
N GLN A 37 10.65 -5.10 13.46
CA GLN A 37 11.75 -5.89 12.88
C GLN A 37 12.58 -5.06 11.90
N PHE A 38 13.89 -5.35 11.82
CA PHE A 38 14.70 -4.78 10.76
C PHE A 38 14.31 -5.40 9.40
N PRO A 39 14.42 -4.66 8.28
CA PRO A 39 14.09 -5.18 6.95
C PRO A 39 14.78 -6.50 6.65
N GLU A 40 16.05 -6.63 7.03
CA GLU A 40 16.87 -7.83 6.79
C GLU A 40 16.41 -9.07 7.58
N ASP A 41 15.63 -8.89 8.66
CA ASP A 41 15.07 -9.98 9.45
C ASP A 41 13.74 -10.52 8.88
N THR A 42 13.26 -9.93 7.78
CA THR A 42 11.99 -10.33 7.13
C THR A 42 12.24 -11.08 5.83
N GLY A 43 11.32 -11.97 5.45
CA GLY A 43 11.39 -12.62 4.14
C GLY A 43 11.09 -11.65 3.00
N PHE A 44 10.15 -10.73 3.24
CA PHE A 44 9.68 -9.79 2.24
C PHE A 44 10.65 -8.64 1.99
N PHE A 45 11.17 -7.95 3.01
CA PHE A 45 11.92 -6.68 2.88
C PHE A 45 13.44 -6.81 2.95
N LYS A 46 14.00 -8.00 3.15
CA LYS A 46 15.47 -8.16 3.11
C LYS A 46 16.03 -7.82 1.73
N ARG A 47 17.35 -7.64 1.62
CA ARG A 47 18.02 -7.23 0.38
C ARG A 47 17.57 -7.99 -0.86
N ASP A 48 17.51 -9.31 -0.76
CA ASP A 48 17.11 -10.25 -1.82
C ASP A 48 15.72 -10.86 -1.51
N GLY A 49 14.83 -10.03 -0.93
CA GLY A 49 13.50 -10.42 -0.45
C GLY A 49 12.43 -10.43 -1.53
N THR A 50 11.24 -10.92 -1.17
CA THR A 50 10.14 -11.09 -2.12
C THR A 50 9.51 -9.77 -2.57
N TRP A 51 9.84 -8.64 -1.93
CA TRP A 51 9.46 -7.29 -2.37
C TRP A 51 9.81 -6.99 -3.84
N ASN A 52 10.91 -7.56 -4.34
CA ASN A 52 11.39 -7.35 -5.70
C ASN A 52 10.97 -8.47 -6.69
N THR A 53 10.08 -9.38 -6.29
CA THR A 53 9.50 -10.38 -7.19
C THR A 53 8.32 -9.78 -7.97
N GLU A 54 7.85 -10.46 -9.02
CA GLU A 54 6.68 -9.99 -9.77
C GLU A 54 5.44 -9.82 -8.87
N TYR A 55 5.24 -10.71 -7.90
CA TYR A 55 4.15 -10.58 -6.93
C TYR A 55 4.36 -9.39 -5.99
N GLY A 56 5.59 -9.22 -5.48
CA GLY A 56 5.93 -8.11 -4.59
C GLY A 56 5.69 -6.75 -5.26
N GLN A 57 6.20 -6.59 -6.48
CA GLN A 57 6.00 -5.37 -7.28
C GLN A 57 4.51 -5.13 -7.56
N PHE A 58 3.77 -6.16 -7.98
CA PHE A 58 2.33 -6.07 -8.19
C PHE A 58 1.57 -5.64 -6.93
N PHE A 59 1.90 -6.23 -5.77
CA PHE A 59 1.25 -5.90 -4.51
C PHE A 59 1.55 -4.46 -4.09
N LEU A 60 2.81 -4.02 -4.19
CA LEU A 60 3.25 -2.68 -3.81
C LEU A 60 2.64 -1.61 -4.72
N GLU A 61 2.60 -1.84 -6.03
CA GLU A 61 1.94 -0.95 -7.00
C GLU A 61 0.43 -0.82 -6.71
N TRP A 62 -0.23 -1.94 -6.42
CA TRP A 62 -1.63 -1.89 -6.02
C TRP A 62 -1.82 -1.13 -4.70
N TYR A 63 -0.96 -1.35 -3.72
CA TYR A 63 -1.07 -0.77 -2.38
C TYR A 63 -0.85 0.74 -2.40
N SER A 64 0.22 1.22 -3.03
CA SER A 64 0.47 2.66 -3.22
C SER A 64 -0.60 3.29 -4.12
N GLY A 65 -1.04 2.58 -5.15
CA GLY A 65 -2.14 2.99 -6.02
C GLY A 65 -3.47 3.21 -5.28
N LYS A 66 -3.74 2.46 -4.20
CA LYS A 66 -4.90 2.71 -3.33
C LYS A 66 -4.80 4.04 -2.59
N LEU A 67 -3.61 4.40 -2.10
CA LEU A 67 -3.37 5.68 -1.43
C LEU A 67 -3.54 6.86 -2.40
N LEU A 68 -2.98 6.75 -3.62
CA LEU A 68 -3.13 7.77 -4.66
C LEU A 68 -4.60 7.99 -5.05
N ARG A 69 -5.34 6.92 -5.35
CA ARG A 69 -6.78 7.02 -5.69
C ARG A 69 -7.59 7.58 -4.52
N HIS A 70 -7.23 7.25 -3.29
CA HIS A 70 -7.89 7.81 -2.12
C HIS A 70 -7.66 9.31 -2.00
N GLY A 71 -6.41 9.76 -2.17
CA GLY A 71 -6.03 11.17 -2.18
C GLY A 71 -6.75 11.95 -3.29
N ASP A 72 -6.79 11.41 -4.50
CA ASP A 72 -7.48 12.04 -5.65
C ASP A 72 -8.97 12.26 -5.39
N ARG A 73 -9.67 11.25 -4.85
CA ARG A 73 -11.10 11.39 -4.50
C ARG A 73 -11.34 12.49 -3.46
N ILE A 74 -10.52 12.55 -2.41
CA ILE A 74 -10.67 13.55 -1.34
C ILE A 74 -10.35 14.94 -1.87
N LEU A 75 -9.23 15.10 -2.60
CA LEU A 75 -8.83 16.39 -3.15
C LEU A 75 -9.80 16.89 -4.21
N SER A 76 -10.35 16.00 -5.04
CA SER A 76 -11.40 16.34 -6.01
C SER A 76 -12.68 16.81 -5.33
N ALA A 77 -13.11 16.14 -4.27
CA ALA A 77 -14.27 16.57 -3.48
C ALA A 77 -14.01 17.92 -2.79
N ALA A 78 -12.84 18.11 -2.17
CA ALA A 78 -12.45 19.37 -1.55
C ALA A 78 -12.40 20.51 -2.58
N LYS A 79 -11.84 20.27 -3.77
CA LYS A 79 -11.81 21.24 -4.87
C LYS A 79 -13.20 21.70 -5.26
N GLY A 80 -14.18 20.79 -5.33
CA GLY A 80 -15.57 21.13 -5.59
C GLY A 80 -16.18 22.03 -4.51
N VAL A 81 -15.94 21.73 -3.23
CA VAL A 81 -16.47 22.51 -2.09
C VAL A 81 -15.85 23.91 -2.01
N PHE A 82 -14.53 24.01 -2.21
CA PHE A 82 -13.79 25.27 -2.06
C PHE A 82 -13.68 26.07 -3.36
N GLN A 83 -14.37 25.66 -4.43
CA GLN A 83 -14.35 26.36 -5.70
C GLN A 83 -14.86 27.80 -5.54
N GLY A 84 -14.07 28.78 -6.00
CA GLY A 84 -14.41 30.21 -5.91
C GLY A 84 -14.15 30.87 -4.54
N SER A 85 -13.70 30.13 -3.53
CA SER A 85 -13.42 30.68 -2.20
C SER A 85 -12.08 31.44 -2.08
N GLY A 86 -11.17 31.25 -3.04
CA GLY A 86 -9.78 31.72 -2.95
C GLY A 86 -8.88 30.91 -2.01
N ALA A 87 -9.41 29.88 -1.33
CA ALA A 87 -8.64 29.00 -0.47
C ALA A 87 -7.65 28.13 -1.27
N LYS A 88 -6.46 27.90 -0.70
CA LYS A 88 -5.45 26.99 -1.25
C LYS A 88 -5.59 25.61 -0.60
N LEU A 89 -5.71 24.58 -1.43
CA LEU A 89 -5.74 23.19 -0.97
C LEU A 89 -4.32 22.61 -0.95
N SER A 90 -4.00 21.87 0.12
CA SER A 90 -2.73 21.16 0.25
C SER A 90 -2.94 19.79 0.89
N GLY A 91 -2.09 18.83 0.52
CA GLY A 91 -1.99 17.52 1.18
C GLY A 91 -0.69 17.46 1.99
N LYS A 92 -0.72 16.75 3.12
CA LYS A 92 0.48 16.49 3.93
C LYS A 92 0.94 15.05 3.71
N ILE A 93 2.21 14.91 3.31
CA ILE A 93 2.88 13.63 3.13
C ILE A 93 3.79 13.40 4.34
N ALA A 94 3.81 12.18 4.88
CA ALA A 94 4.67 11.85 6.00
C ALA A 94 6.13 11.70 5.53
N GLY A 95 7.08 12.28 6.28
CA GLY A 95 8.51 12.07 6.04
C GLY A 95 8.98 10.80 6.76
N ILE A 96 9.15 9.71 6.02
CA ILE A 96 9.54 8.40 6.57
C ILE A 96 10.99 8.16 6.19
N HIS A 97 11.90 8.49 7.10
CA HIS A 97 13.34 8.47 6.81
C HIS A 97 14.05 7.22 7.37
N TRP A 98 13.43 6.48 8.29
CA TRP A 98 14.02 5.26 8.83
C TRP A 98 13.96 4.15 7.78
N HIS A 99 14.99 3.29 7.76
CA HIS A 99 15.21 2.28 6.71
C HIS A 99 15.35 2.81 5.28
N TYR A 100 15.45 4.13 5.06
CA TYR A 100 15.74 4.70 3.74
C TYR A 100 17.08 4.21 3.15
N GLY A 101 18.04 3.84 4.01
CA GLY A 101 19.31 3.25 3.57
C GLY A 101 19.24 1.76 3.20
N SER A 102 18.11 1.07 3.45
CA SER A 102 17.94 -0.33 3.03
C SER A 102 17.48 -0.39 1.58
N ARG A 103 17.83 -1.47 0.86
CA ARG A 103 17.43 -1.60 -0.56
C ARG A 103 15.92 -1.61 -0.78
N SER A 104 15.20 -2.12 0.20
CA SER A 104 13.75 -2.24 0.17
C SER A 104 13.00 -0.99 0.60
N HIS A 105 13.65 -0.01 1.26
CA HIS A 105 12.94 1.15 1.80
C HIS A 105 11.70 0.75 2.62
N ALA A 106 11.81 -0.30 3.45
CA ALA A 106 10.67 -1.03 4.01
C ALA A 106 9.62 -0.15 4.72
N ALA A 107 10.08 0.90 5.41
CA ALA A 107 9.20 1.83 6.09
C ALA A 107 8.35 2.68 5.12
N GLU A 108 8.92 3.09 3.98
CA GLU A 108 8.22 3.85 2.94
C GLU A 108 7.21 2.95 2.23
N LEU A 109 7.63 1.73 1.85
CA LEU A 109 6.75 0.75 1.21
C LEU A 109 5.54 0.39 2.09
N THR A 110 5.73 0.19 3.39
CA THR A 110 4.63 -0.12 4.33
C THR A 110 3.69 1.07 4.55
N ALA A 111 4.18 2.29 4.40
CA ALA A 111 3.35 3.50 4.40
C ALA A 111 2.63 3.77 3.07
N GLY A 112 3.02 3.07 2.01
CA GLY A 112 2.43 3.16 0.68
C GLY A 112 3.10 4.17 -0.25
N TYR A 113 4.37 4.49 -0.02
CA TYR A 113 5.21 5.29 -0.91
C TYR A 113 6.14 4.42 -1.76
#